data_AF-A0A0M5HGI8-F1
#
_entry.id   AF-A0A0M5HGI8-F1
#
_cell.length_a   1.000
_cell.length_b   1.000
_cell.length_c   1.000
_cell.angle_alpha   90.00
_cell.angle_beta   90.00
_cell.angle_gamma   90.00
#
_symmetry.space_group_name_H-M   'P 1'
#
loop_
_entity.id
_entity.type
_entity.pdbx_description
1 polymer ?
#
loop_
_entity_poly.entity_id
_entity_poly.type
_entity_poly.pdbx_seq_one_letter_code
_entity_poly.pdbx_strand_id
1 'polypeptide(L)'
;HSIEDVTCASPEDQYMVSVVKSSIQCEDEEDERSVENLRLVLFIFCSTLIILFTASAIIYVCRRGYIFKLYKKIIAKLVDGKQPELDPDRFLYDVYLCFSSSDIKWVKRAL
;
A
#
# COMPACT_ATOMS: atom_id res chain seq x y z
N HIS A 1 -10.95 -17.42 57.17
CA HIS A 1 -9.49 -17.36 57.17
C HIS A 1 -9.08 -16.00 56.70
N SER A 2 -8.22 -15.30 57.44
CA SER A 2 -7.76 -13.96 57.04
C SER A 2 -6.84 -14.07 55.84
N ILE A 3 -6.86 -13.08 54.95
CA ILE A 3 -6.00 -13.02 53.75
C ILE A 3 -4.51 -12.97 54.16
N GLU A 4 -4.22 -12.59 55.41
CA GLU A 4 -2.87 -12.60 56.00
C GLU A 4 -2.25 -14.01 56.13
N ASP A 5 -3.05 -15.08 56.15
CA ASP A 5 -2.56 -16.47 56.30
C ASP A 5 -2.28 -17.16 54.94
N VAL A 6 -2.50 -16.49 53.81
CA VAL A 6 -2.33 -17.07 52.47
C VAL A 6 -0.94 -16.76 51.94
N THR A 7 -0.15 -17.81 51.71
CA THR A 7 1.24 -17.72 51.21
C THR A 7 1.38 -18.30 49.81
N CYS A 8 2.29 -17.75 49.01
CA CYS A 8 2.62 -18.23 47.67
C CYS A 8 3.33 -19.59 47.71
N ALA A 9 2.87 -20.55 46.91
CA ALA A 9 3.49 -21.86 46.75
C ALA A 9 4.43 -21.94 45.54
N SER A 10 4.39 -20.94 44.66
CA SER A 10 5.18 -20.79 43.44
C SER A 10 5.06 -19.32 42.98
N PRO A 11 6.03 -18.72 42.29
CA PRO A 11 7.33 -19.25 41.81
C PRO A 11 8.40 -19.39 42.91
N GLU A 12 9.48 -20.13 42.64
CA GLU A 12 10.53 -20.50 43.62
C GLU A 12 11.18 -19.29 44.33
N ASP A 13 11.27 -18.15 43.66
CA ASP A 13 11.78 -16.88 44.18
C ASP A 13 10.87 -16.23 45.23
N GLN A 14 9.60 -16.64 45.31
CA GLN A 14 8.59 -16.07 46.19
C GLN A 14 7.89 -17.12 47.07
N TYR A 15 8.50 -18.30 47.22
CA TYR A 15 7.98 -19.39 48.03
C TYR A 15 7.79 -18.99 49.50
N MET A 16 6.62 -19.29 50.07
CA MET A 16 6.21 -18.94 51.44
C MET A 16 6.11 -17.43 51.74
N VAL A 17 6.16 -16.56 50.74
CA VAL A 17 5.88 -15.13 50.93
C VAL A 17 4.36 -14.93 51.02
N SER A 18 3.91 -14.04 51.92
CA SER A 18 2.49 -13.65 51.99
C SER A 18 2.06 -13.03 50.66
N VAL A 19 0.89 -13.45 50.15
CA VAL A 19 0.31 -12.95 48.89
C VAL A 19 0.16 -11.42 48.89
N VAL A 20 -0.09 -10.82 50.06
CA VAL A 20 -0.23 -9.36 50.22
C VAL A 20 1.10 -8.62 50.02
N LYS A 21 2.23 -9.30 50.25
CA LYS A 21 3.58 -8.74 50.15
C LYS A 21 4.26 -9.06 48.82
N SER A 22 3.79 -10.08 48.10
CA SER A 22 4.31 -10.47 46.80
C SER A 22 3.80 -9.51 45.71
N SER A 23 4.70 -8.89 44.94
CA SER A 23 4.36 -8.10 43.75
C SER A 23 4.22 -9.01 42.53
N ILE A 24 3.44 -10.08 42.64
CA ILE A 24 3.17 -10.98 41.53
C ILE A 24 2.18 -10.26 40.62
N GLN A 25 2.68 -9.79 39.49
CA GLN A 25 1.85 -9.31 38.41
C GLN A 25 1.36 -10.55 37.65
N CYS A 26 0.16 -11.02 38.01
CA CYS A 26 -0.53 -12.02 37.20
C CYS A 26 -0.86 -11.33 35.88
N GLU A 27 -0.24 -11.80 34.79
CA GLU A 27 -0.64 -11.39 33.45
C GLU A 27 -2.03 -12.00 33.20
N ASP A 28 -3.06 -11.16 33.11
CA ASP A 28 -4.43 -11.62 32.96
C ASP A 28 -4.58 -12.32 31.60
N GLU A 29 -5.19 -13.51 31.56
CA GLU A 29 -5.44 -14.25 30.31
C GLU A 29 -6.22 -13.42 29.27
N GLU A 30 -6.94 -12.39 29.71
CA GLU A 30 -7.62 -11.41 28.86
C GLU A 30 -6.62 -10.55 28.08
N ASP A 31 -5.52 -10.12 28.71
CA ASP A 31 -4.49 -9.31 28.08
C ASP A 31 -3.76 -10.10 27.00
N GLU A 32 -3.41 -11.37 27.25
CA GLU A 32 -2.75 -12.22 26.25
C GLU A 32 -3.64 -12.43 25.03
N ARG A 33 -4.93 -12.73 25.24
CA ARG A 33 -5.93 -12.87 24.16
C ARG A 33 -6.13 -11.56 23.39
N SER A 34 -6.10 -10.41 24.07
CA SER A 34 -6.24 -9.10 23.43
C SER A 34 -5.06 -8.81 22.50
N VAL A 35 -3.84 -9.16 22.92
CA VAL A 35 -2.61 -8.97 22.14
C VAL A 35 -2.60 -9.87 20.91
N GLU A 36 -3.02 -11.12 21.03
CA GLU A 36 -3.14 -12.03 19.88
C GLU A 36 -4.16 -11.53 18.85
N ASN A 37 -5.33 -11.08 19.31
CA ASN A 37 -6.34 -10.49 18.44
C ASN A 37 -5.82 -9.24 17.74
N LEU A 38 -5.12 -8.36 18.47
CA LEU A 38 -4.53 -7.15 17.91
C LEU A 38 -3.49 -7.49 16.83
N ARG A 39 -2.68 -8.51 17.06
CA ARG A 39 -1.68 -9.01 16.09
C ARG A 39 -2.35 -9.53 14.82
N LEU A 40 -3.45 -10.27 14.94
CA LEU A 40 -4.22 -10.76 13.78
C LEU A 40 -4.86 -9.61 13.00
N VAL A 41 -5.47 -8.65 13.69
CA VAL A 41 -6.07 -7.46 13.06
C VAL A 41 -5.02 -6.65 12.31
N LEU A 42 -3.87 -6.39 12.94
CA LEU A 42 -2.76 -5.68 12.30
C LEU A 42 -2.23 -6.44 11.09
N PHE A 43 -2.11 -7.77 11.17
CA PHE A 43 -1.66 -8.58 10.04
C PHE A 43 -2.62 -8.49 8.85
N ILE A 44 -3.93 -8.62 9.10
CA ILE A 44 -4.96 -8.51 8.06
C ILE A 44 -4.97 -7.08 7.48
N PHE A 45 -4.89 -6.07 8.32
CA PHE A 45 -4.88 -4.67 7.88
C PHE A 45 -3.64 -4.35 7.04
N CYS A 46 -2.45 -4.71 7.50
CA CYS A 46 -1.22 -4.48 6.76
C CYS A 46 -1.19 -5.24 5.44
N SER A 47 -1.58 -6.52 5.43
CA SER A 47 -1.62 -7.32 4.20
C SER A 47 -2.61 -6.76 3.19
N THR A 48 -3.82 -6.37 3.62
CA THR A 48 -4.80 -5.75 2.73
C THR A 48 -4.31 -4.42 2.16
N LEU A 49 -3.65 -3.56 2.96
CA LEU A 49 -3.04 -2.33 2.47
C LEU A 49 -1.94 -2.59 1.44
N ILE A 50 -1.07 -3.58 1.68
CA ILE A 50 -0.01 -3.94 0.73
C ILE A 50 -0.62 -4.42 -0.59
N ILE A 51 -1.64 -5.26 -0.54
CA ILE A 51 -2.34 -5.76 -1.73
C ILE A 51 -3.00 -4.61 -2.49
N LEU A 52 -3.71 -3.71 -1.80
CA LEU A 52 -4.33 -2.54 -2.42
C LEU A 52 -3.30 -1.62 -3.05
N PHE A 53 -2.20 -1.34 -2.34
CA PHE A 53 -1.13 -0.48 -2.84
C PHE A 53 -0.47 -1.07 -4.08
N THR A 54 -0.09 -2.35 -4.02
CA THR A 54 0.52 -3.05 -5.17
C THR A 54 -0.45 -3.14 -6.35
N ALA A 55 -1.70 -3.51 -6.14
CA ALA A 55 -2.72 -3.53 -7.20
C ALA A 55 -2.91 -2.15 -7.82
N SER A 56 -2.99 -1.09 -7.00
CA SER A 56 -3.14 0.28 -7.48
C SER A 56 -1.92 0.73 -8.30
N ALA A 57 -0.70 0.36 -7.88
CA ALA A 57 0.53 0.66 -8.60
C ALA A 57 0.58 -0.06 -9.94
N ILE A 58 0.20 -1.34 -9.99
CA ILE A 58 0.12 -2.12 -11.24
C ILE A 58 -0.91 -1.48 -12.19
N ILE A 59 -2.11 -1.17 -11.70
CA ILE A 59 -3.15 -0.49 -12.48
C ILE A 59 -2.62 0.85 -12.99
N TYR A 60 -1.92 1.61 -12.15
CA TYR A 60 -1.35 2.89 -12.51
C TYR A 60 -0.33 2.77 -13.64
N VAL A 61 0.58 1.79 -13.57
CA VAL A 61 1.58 1.54 -14.62
C VAL A 61 0.91 1.05 -15.91
N CYS A 62 0.01 0.07 -15.84
CA CYS A 62 -0.68 -0.49 -17.02
C CYS A 62 -1.63 0.52 -17.69
N ARG A 63 -2.25 1.40 -16.91
CA ARG A 63 -3.20 2.42 -17.38
C ARG A 63 -2.58 3.82 -17.38
N ARG A 64 -1.25 3.94 -17.37
CA ARG A 64 -0.53 5.22 -17.32
C ARG A 64 -1.02 6.20 -18.38
N GLY A 65 -1.32 5.73 -19.59
CA GLY A 65 -1.89 6.55 -20.67
C GLY A 65 -3.32 7.05 -20.39
N TYR A 66 -4.18 6.22 -19.78
CA TYR A 66 -5.55 6.61 -19.42
C TYR A 66 -5.55 7.61 -18.25
N ILE A 67 -4.72 7.37 -17.24
CA ILE A 67 -4.58 8.25 -16.08
C ILE A 67 -4.00 9.60 -16.52
N PHE A 68 -3.03 9.61 -17.44
CA PHE A 68 -2.50 10.84 -18.02
C PHE A 68 -3.57 11.64 -18.78
N LYS A 69 -4.41 10.97 -19.58
CA LYS A 69 -5.57 11.62 -20.23
C LYS A 69 -6.54 12.20 -19.21
N LEU A 70 -6.86 11.46 -18.16
CA LEU A 70 -7.79 11.90 -17.11
C LEU A 70 -7.22 13.10 -16.33
N TYR A 71 -5.94 13.01 -15.93
CA TYR A 71 -5.22 14.10 -15.27
C TYR A 71 -5.21 15.37 -16.12
N LYS A 72 -4.86 15.24 -17.41
CA LYS A 72 -4.86 16.37 -18.36
C LYS A 72 -6.26 16.96 -18.51
N LYS A 73 -7.31 16.13 -18.53
CA LYS A 73 -8.71 16.58 -18.59
C LYS A 73 -9.15 17.33 -17.33
N ILE A 74 -8.72 16.88 -16.15
CA ILE A 74 -9.02 17.55 -14.88
C ILE A 74 -8.28 18.89 -14.79
N ILE A 75 -6.97 18.91 -15.09
CA ILE A 75 -6.18 20.14 -15.14
C ILE A 75 -6.76 21.13 -16.16
N ALA A 76 -7.13 20.67 -17.35
CA ALA A 76 -7.72 21.52 -18.39
C ALA A 76 -9.13 22.04 -18.04
N LYS A 77 -9.83 21.39 -17.10
CA LYS A 77 -11.08 21.92 -16.53
C LYS A 77 -10.85 22.88 -15.37
N LEU A 78 -9.78 22.68 -14.60
CA LEU A 78 -9.45 23.48 -13.43
C LEU A 78 -8.77 24.80 -13.81
N VAL A 79 -7.91 24.74 -14.82
CA VAL A 79 -7.36 25.91 -15.51
C VAL A 79 -8.42 26.30 -16.53
N ASP A 80 -9.18 27.36 -16.26
CA ASP A 80 -10.22 27.95 -17.13
C ASP A 80 -9.67 28.50 -18.48
N GLY A 81 -8.45 28.10 -18.84
CA GLY A 81 -7.82 28.33 -20.13
C GLY A 81 -8.15 27.17 -21.04
N LYS A 82 -9.21 27.34 -21.83
CA LYS A 82 -9.55 26.57 -23.03
C LYS A 82 -8.26 26.07 -23.71
N GLN A 83 -7.82 24.83 -23.41
CA GLN A 83 -6.74 24.24 -24.19
C GLN A 83 -7.25 24.21 -25.62
N PRO A 84 -6.54 24.82 -26.59
CA PRO A 84 -6.97 24.75 -27.97
C PRO A 84 -7.09 23.27 -28.30
N GLU A 85 -8.31 22.86 -28.67
CA GLU A 85 -8.56 21.54 -29.24
C GLU A 85 -7.52 21.37 -30.34
N LEU A 86 -6.64 20.38 -30.16
CA LEU A 86 -5.64 20.07 -31.15
C LEU A 86 -6.43 19.48 -32.32
N ASP A 87 -6.73 20.33 -33.29
CA ASP A 87 -7.47 19.99 -34.49
C ASP A 87 -6.88 18.70 -35.09
N PRO A 88 -7.65 17.59 -35.14
CA PRO A 88 -7.14 16.32 -35.62
C PRO A 88 -6.68 16.39 -37.08
N ASP A 89 -7.15 17.38 -37.86
CA ASP A 89 -6.75 17.60 -39.25
C ASP A 89 -5.42 18.37 -39.40
N ARG A 90 -4.82 18.87 -38.31
CA ARG A 90 -3.51 19.57 -38.39
C ARG A 90 -2.34 18.65 -38.68
N PHE A 91 -2.48 17.34 -38.45
CA PHE A 91 -1.41 16.37 -38.66
C PHE A 91 -1.83 15.40 -39.76
N LEU A 92 -1.42 15.68 -41.00
CA LEU A 92 -1.71 14.82 -42.17
C LEU A 92 -1.09 13.42 -42.06
N TYR A 93 -0.08 13.26 -41.20
CA TYR A 93 0.65 12.02 -40.97
C TYR A 93 0.98 11.85 -39.48
N ASP A 94 0.90 10.61 -39.00
CA ASP A 94 1.22 10.28 -37.59
C ASP A 94 2.71 10.47 -37.27
N VAL A 95 3.61 10.22 -38.23
CA VAL A 95 5.07 10.38 -38.10
C VAL A 95 5.69 10.75 -39.45
N TYR A 96 6.64 11.67 -39.45
CA TYR A 96 7.50 11.95 -40.60
C TYR A 96 8.83 11.22 -40.45
N LEU A 97 9.11 10.30 -41.38
CA LEU A 97 10.37 9.54 -41.42
C LEU A 97 11.23 10.06 -42.59
N CYS A 98 12.34 10.72 -42.27
CA CYS A 98 13.34 11.10 -43.27
C CYS A 98 14.44 10.03 -43.33
N PHE A 99 14.63 9.46 -44.52
CA PHE A 99 15.72 8.54 -44.80
C PHE A 99 16.66 9.13 -45.84
N SER A 100 17.94 8.74 -45.75
CA SER A 100 18.89 8.98 -46.83
C SER A 100 18.46 8.22 -48.09
N SER A 101 18.82 8.76 -49.25
CA SER A 101 18.58 8.11 -50.54
C SER A 101 19.26 6.73 -50.65
N SER A 102 20.34 6.50 -49.90
CA SER A 102 21.01 5.19 -49.77
C SER A 102 20.12 4.13 -49.11
N ASP A 103 19.33 4.53 -48.13
CA ASP A 103 18.63 3.61 -47.23
C ASP A 103 17.19 3.33 -47.70
N ILE A 104 16.69 4.13 -48.64
CA ILE A 104 15.32 4.03 -49.15
C ILE A 104 15.01 2.67 -49.80
N LYS A 105 16.02 2.01 -50.40
CA LYS A 105 15.89 0.66 -50.98
C LYS A 105 15.76 -0.42 -49.91
N TRP A 106 16.33 -0.19 -48.73
CA TRP A 106 16.18 -1.08 -47.60
C TRP A 106 14.80 -0.88 -46.96
N VAL A 107 14.38 0.37 -46.75
CA VAL A 107 13.05 0.70 -46.20
C VAL A 107 11.93 0.16 -47.07
N LYS A 108 11.97 0.37 -48.40
CA LYS A 108 10.96 -0.15 -49.34
C LYS A 108 10.86 -1.68 -49.38
N ARG A 109 11.87 -2.41 -48.89
CA ARG A 109 11.81 -3.88 -48.79
C ARG A 109 11.27 -4.36 -47.45
N ALA A 110 11.38 -3.53 -46.42
CA ALA A 110 10.94 -3.85 -45.06
C ALA A 110 9.49 -3.41 -44.81
N LEU A 111 8.99 -2.45 -45.58
CA LEU A 111 7.58 -2.05 -45.65
C LEU A 111 6.80 -3.02 -46.56
#